data_AF-A0A9W3JWX4-F1
#
_entry.id   AF-A0A9W3JWX4-F1
#
_cell.length_a   1.000
_cell.length_b   1.000
_cell.length_c   1.000
_cell.angle_alpha   90.00
_cell.angle_beta   90.00
_cell.angle_gamma   90.00
#
_symmetry.space_group_name_H-M   'P 1'
#
loop_
_entity.id
_entity.type
_entity.pdbx_description
1 polymer ?
#
loop_
_entity_poly.entity_id
_entity_poly.type
_entity_poly.pdbx_seq_one_letter_code
_entity_poly.pdbx_strand_id
1 'polypeptide(L)'
;MAISVKQNLVATSKYPIKCPYSMKAEYITVHNTYNDAPAKNEVNYMIGNTNEVSFHFAVDDIEVIQGIPVDRNAWHCGDGGGNGNRKSIGVEICYSLSGGPRYEKAEALSIKFVAQLLRERGWGIDRVRTHKSWTEIGVKNGNSRAVKNCPHRILDAGRWNSFLAAVQAELNGSTVAPPVTPPPSTDGIGVVEILVAELNVRESASFDSRVVKTVKKGETYQTWGLSNGLYNVGGNQWVSAGPAYVKFTPAGSSSNGTPEDLAGKRNPIGKITTTANLNVRTKPSTDGDIIRTISSGDTWNIYDISGGWARVHDGWVSLTYANLTRY
;
A
#
# COMPACT_ATOMS: atom_id res chain seq x y z
N MET A 1 4.37 5.57 24.19
CA MET A 1 3.25 6.04 25.04
C MET A 1 1.97 5.46 24.50
N ALA A 2 1.03 5.06 25.37
CA ALA A 2 -0.28 4.58 24.94
C ALA A 2 -1.10 5.73 24.35
N ILE A 3 -1.80 5.48 23.25
CA ILE A 3 -2.73 6.42 22.64
C ILE A 3 -3.96 6.52 23.55
N SER A 4 -4.29 7.75 23.94
CA SER A 4 -5.50 8.05 24.68
C SER A 4 -6.71 7.93 23.76
N VAL A 5 -7.69 7.12 24.16
CA VAL A 5 -8.95 6.95 23.44
C VAL A 5 -10.03 7.82 24.08
N LYS A 6 -10.64 8.72 23.30
CA LYS A 6 -11.80 9.49 23.78
C LYS A 6 -13.07 8.66 23.64
N GLN A 7 -13.88 8.66 24.68
CA GLN A 7 -15.15 7.95 24.70
C GLN A 7 -16.28 8.88 24.23
N ASN A 8 -17.06 8.43 23.26
CA ASN A 8 -18.34 9.03 22.88
C ASN A 8 -19.30 7.89 22.53
N LEU A 9 -19.56 7.05 23.55
CA LEU A 9 -20.28 5.80 23.39
C LEU A 9 -21.74 6.05 23.05
N VAL A 10 -22.28 5.19 22.19
CA VAL A 10 -23.71 5.16 21.89
C VAL A 10 -24.53 4.96 23.16
N ALA A 11 -25.67 5.65 23.25
CA ALA A 11 -26.63 5.45 24.33
C ALA A 11 -27.13 4.00 24.39
N THR A 12 -27.28 3.46 25.59
CA THR A 12 -27.73 2.06 25.83
C THR A 12 -29.09 1.77 25.20
N SER A 13 -29.98 2.77 25.11
CA SER A 13 -31.27 2.67 24.42
C SER A 13 -31.16 2.33 22.93
N LYS A 14 -30.00 2.57 22.31
CA LYS A 14 -29.72 2.23 20.90
C LYS A 14 -28.92 0.95 20.73
N TYR A 15 -28.57 0.24 21.81
CA TYR A 15 -27.88 -1.05 21.70
C TYR A 15 -28.62 -2.05 20.82
N PRO A 16 -29.97 -2.19 20.89
CA PRO A 16 -30.70 -3.11 20.02
C PRO A 16 -30.49 -2.89 18.52
N ILE A 17 -30.11 -1.68 18.12
CA ILE A 17 -29.89 -1.29 16.72
C ILE A 17 -28.39 -1.34 16.37
N LYS A 18 -27.57 -0.74 17.24
CA LYS A 18 -26.16 -0.44 16.92
C LYS A 18 -25.18 -1.54 17.31
N CYS A 19 -25.49 -2.29 18.37
CA CYS A 19 -24.59 -3.30 18.93
C CYS A 19 -25.39 -4.31 19.77
N PRO A 20 -26.37 -5.03 19.20
CA PRO A 20 -27.33 -5.83 19.98
C PRO A 20 -26.70 -7.02 20.72
N TYR A 21 -25.55 -7.52 20.27
CA TYR A 21 -24.95 -8.74 20.80
C TYR A 21 -23.69 -8.45 21.61
N SER A 22 -23.47 -9.21 22.68
CA SER A 22 -22.16 -9.30 23.31
C SER A 22 -21.14 -9.90 22.34
N MET A 23 -19.89 -9.50 22.48
CA MET A 23 -18.78 -9.94 21.66
C MET A 23 -17.57 -10.24 22.54
N LYS A 24 -16.98 -11.43 22.34
CA LYS A 24 -15.59 -11.68 22.70
C LYS A 24 -14.78 -11.49 21.43
N ALA A 25 -14.09 -10.36 21.33
CA ALA A 25 -13.31 -10.05 20.14
C ALA A 25 -12.25 -11.14 19.90
N GLU A 26 -12.02 -11.49 18.64
CA GLU A 26 -10.94 -12.39 18.19
C GLU A 26 -10.10 -11.76 17.06
N TYR A 27 -10.59 -10.66 16.47
CA TYR A 27 -10.00 -9.98 15.32
C TYR A 27 -10.09 -8.45 15.45
N ILE A 28 -9.32 -7.75 14.63
CA ILE A 28 -9.47 -6.31 14.35
C ILE A 28 -9.72 -6.17 12.85
N THR A 29 -10.71 -5.38 12.46
CA THR A 29 -10.98 -5.08 11.05
C THR A 29 -10.68 -3.62 10.76
N VAL A 30 -9.84 -3.37 9.77
CA VAL A 30 -9.46 -2.02 9.33
C VAL A 30 -10.35 -1.57 8.18
N HIS A 31 -10.79 -0.33 8.26
CA HIS A 31 -11.69 0.31 7.32
C HIS A 31 -11.19 1.68 6.87
N ASN A 32 -11.70 2.13 5.74
CA ASN A 32 -11.61 3.51 5.31
C ASN A 32 -13.03 4.04 5.19
N THR A 33 -13.25 5.21 5.76
CA THR A 33 -14.57 5.89 5.81
C THR A 33 -15.17 6.17 4.44
N TYR A 34 -14.34 6.28 3.41
CA TYR A 34 -14.68 6.86 2.10
C TYR A 34 -15.35 8.25 2.26
N ASN A 35 -14.85 9.02 3.23
CA ASN A 35 -15.36 10.35 3.56
C ASN A 35 -14.20 11.27 3.98
N ASP A 36 -14.48 12.59 4.12
CA ASP A 36 -13.54 13.62 4.55
C ASP A 36 -13.90 14.28 5.90
N ALA A 37 -14.67 13.57 6.73
CA ALA A 37 -15.06 14.04 8.06
C ALA A 37 -14.03 13.65 9.14
N PRO A 38 -13.86 14.46 10.19
CA PRO A 38 -13.07 14.10 11.37
C PRO A 38 -13.72 12.95 12.16
N ALA A 39 -12.94 12.28 13.00
CA ALA A 39 -13.38 11.13 13.80
C ALA A 39 -14.58 11.47 14.69
N LYS A 40 -14.60 12.69 15.24
CA LYS A 40 -15.72 13.20 16.04
C LYS A 40 -17.03 13.20 15.27
N ASN A 41 -17.00 13.62 14.01
CA ASN A 41 -18.19 13.70 13.19
C ASN A 41 -18.65 12.31 12.74
N GLU A 42 -17.72 11.42 12.38
CA GLU A 42 -18.03 10.03 12.05
C GLU A 42 -18.72 9.32 13.21
N VAL A 43 -18.17 9.43 14.43
CA VAL A 43 -18.78 8.82 15.63
C VAL A 43 -20.11 9.48 15.96
N ASN A 44 -20.20 10.81 15.99
CA ASN A 44 -21.45 11.53 16.29
C ASN A 44 -22.58 11.13 15.34
N TYR A 45 -22.29 11.08 14.04
CA TYR A 45 -23.26 10.64 13.05
C TYR A 45 -23.68 9.19 13.29
N MET A 46 -22.71 8.29 13.47
CA MET A 46 -22.94 6.86 13.66
C MET A 46 -23.82 6.59 14.89
N ILE A 47 -23.52 7.18 16.04
CA ILE A 47 -24.30 6.98 17.27
C ILE A 47 -25.64 7.75 17.24
N GLY A 48 -25.71 8.85 16.47
CA GLY A 48 -26.85 9.75 16.38
C GLY A 48 -28.00 9.23 15.50
N ASN A 49 -27.71 8.42 14.47
CA ASN A 49 -28.74 7.86 13.60
C ASN A 49 -29.32 6.51 14.11
N THR A 50 -30.26 5.93 13.37
CA THR A 50 -30.96 4.65 13.70
C THR A 50 -30.72 3.55 12.67
N ASN A 51 -29.67 3.65 11.86
CA ASN A 51 -29.30 2.62 10.90
C ASN A 51 -28.59 1.45 11.59
N GLU A 52 -28.75 0.23 11.11
CA GLU A 52 -27.96 -0.95 11.51
C GLU A 52 -26.57 -0.93 10.87
N VAL A 53 -25.84 0.17 11.11
CA VAL A 53 -24.47 0.40 10.67
C VAL A 53 -23.74 1.08 11.82
N SER A 54 -22.61 0.50 12.22
CA SER A 54 -21.83 0.98 13.36
C SER A 54 -20.40 0.45 13.30
N PHE A 55 -19.48 1.10 14.01
CA PHE A 55 -18.07 0.72 14.13
C PHE A 55 -17.57 1.10 15.52
N HIS A 56 -16.49 0.47 15.99
CA HIS A 56 -16.03 0.66 17.37
C HIS A 56 -15.24 1.95 17.52
N PHE A 57 -14.32 2.21 16.60
CA PHE A 57 -13.43 3.37 16.64
C PHE A 57 -13.40 4.10 15.32
N ALA A 58 -13.32 5.42 15.37
CA ALA A 58 -12.86 6.26 14.26
C ALA A 58 -11.52 6.90 14.64
N VAL A 59 -10.61 6.98 13.67
CA VAL A 59 -9.26 7.53 13.81
C VAL A 59 -9.05 8.60 12.75
N ASP A 60 -8.72 9.81 13.19
CA ASP A 60 -8.35 10.92 12.31
C ASP A 60 -6.90 11.36 12.54
N ASP A 61 -6.50 12.52 12.02
CA ASP A 61 -5.13 13.01 12.08
C ASP A 61 -4.70 13.48 13.49
N ILE A 62 -5.64 13.56 14.44
CA ILE A 62 -5.44 14.15 15.76
C ILE A 62 -5.77 13.14 16.86
N GLU A 63 -6.85 12.36 16.71
CA GLU A 63 -7.44 11.62 17.81
C GLU A 63 -8.06 10.27 17.42
N VAL A 64 -8.30 9.45 18.44
CA VAL A 64 -9.06 8.20 18.37
C VAL A 64 -10.32 8.35 19.22
N ILE A 65 -11.49 8.09 18.63
CA ILE A 65 -12.78 8.19 19.33
C ILE A 65 -13.51 6.85 19.26
N GLN A 66 -13.95 6.36 20.42
CA GLN A 66 -14.74 5.15 20.56
C GLN A 66 -16.24 5.46 20.56
N GLY A 67 -17.00 4.81 19.67
CA GLY A 67 -18.46 4.92 19.58
C GLY A 67 -19.23 3.70 20.07
N ILE A 68 -18.64 2.49 19.98
CA ILE A 68 -19.26 1.23 20.42
C ILE A 68 -18.37 0.54 21.46
N PRO A 69 -18.92 0.00 22.57
CA PRO A 69 -18.16 -0.83 23.50
C PRO A 69 -17.55 -2.07 22.82
N VAL A 70 -16.29 -2.39 23.12
CA VAL A 70 -15.55 -3.50 22.47
C VAL A 70 -15.98 -4.90 22.93
N ASP A 71 -16.79 -4.99 23.98
CA ASP A 71 -17.45 -6.21 24.45
C ASP A 71 -18.83 -6.41 23.79
N ARG A 72 -19.18 -5.59 22.80
CA ARG A 72 -20.38 -5.70 21.99
C ARG A 72 -20.03 -5.68 20.50
N ASN A 73 -20.89 -6.27 19.67
CA ASN A 73 -20.68 -6.30 18.23
C ASN A 73 -20.86 -4.91 17.60
N ALA A 74 -20.38 -4.73 16.37
CA ALA A 74 -20.78 -3.61 15.53
C ALA A 74 -21.18 -4.13 14.12
N TRP A 75 -21.89 -3.31 13.36
CA TRP A 75 -22.36 -3.63 12.01
C TRP A 75 -21.50 -2.92 10.95
N HIS A 76 -20.33 -3.50 10.63
CA HIS A 76 -19.34 -2.87 9.75
C HIS A 76 -18.79 -3.78 8.64
N CYS A 77 -18.84 -5.10 8.75
CA CYS A 77 -18.18 -6.05 7.85
C CYS A 77 -19.06 -6.62 6.73
N GLY A 78 -20.36 -6.31 6.72
CA GLY A 78 -21.26 -6.74 5.65
C GLY A 78 -21.42 -8.26 5.49
N ASP A 79 -21.07 -9.04 6.51
CA ASP A 79 -21.09 -10.51 6.54
C ASP A 79 -22.21 -11.10 7.42
N GLY A 80 -23.26 -10.32 7.67
CA GLY A 80 -24.40 -10.73 8.48
C GLY A 80 -23.98 -11.16 9.89
N GLY A 81 -24.34 -12.39 10.27
CA GLY A 81 -23.93 -13.01 11.54
C GLY A 81 -22.52 -13.61 11.55
N GLY A 82 -21.70 -13.34 10.54
CA GLY A 82 -20.34 -13.85 10.40
C GLY A 82 -19.33 -13.25 11.36
N ASN A 83 -18.10 -13.78 11.30
CA ASN A 83 -17.02 -13.44 12.23
C ASN A 83 -16.57 -11.98 12.13
N GLY A 84 -16.75 -11.31 10.99
CA GLY A 84 -16.45 -9.89 10.83
C GLY A 84 -17.28 -9.06 11.81
N ASN A 85 -18.61 -9.06 11.63
CA ASN A 85 -19.49 -8.32 12.53
C ASN A 85 -19.50 -8.85 13.97
N ARG A 86 -19.36 -10.16 14.17
CA ARG A 86 -19.61 -10.81 15.48
C ARG A 86 -18.37 -11.06 16.33
N LYS A 87 -17.17 -10.93 15.75
CA LYS A 87 -15.91 -11.23 16.45
C LYS A 87 -14.79 -10.23 16.16
N SER A 88 -15.03 -9.16 15.43
CA SER A 88 -13.99 -8.18 15.11
C SER A 88 -14.27 -6.78 15.64
N ILE A 89 -13.20 -6.10 16.04
CA ILE A 89 -13.23 -4.68 16.38
C ILE A 89 -13.02 -3.88 15.09
N GLY A 90 -14.07 -3.22 14.59
CA GLY A 90 -14.00 -2.27 13.48
C GLY A 90 -13.32 -0.94 13.82
N VAL A 91 -12.26 -0.62 13.08
CA VAL A 91 -11.50 0.65 13.15
C VAL A 91 -11.62 1.38 11.81
N GLU A 92 -12.27 2.54 11.80
CA GLU A 92 -12.47 3.42 10.65
C GLU A 92 -11.37 4.49 10.56
N ILE A 93 -10.69 4.57 9.42
CA ILE A 93 -9.70 5.62 9.14
C ILE A 93 -10.39 6.76 8.36
N CYS A 94 -10.38 7.96 8.93
CA CYS A 94 -10.99 9.17 8.40
C CYS A 94 -10.23 9.74 7.18
N TYR A 95 -10.85 10.69 6.47
CA TYR A 95 -10.26 11.44 5.33
C TYR A 95 -9.85 10.64 4.11
N SER A 96 -10.32 9.39 4.01
CA SER A 96 -9.90 8.51 2.93
C SER A 96 -10.51 8.88 1.58
N LEU A 97 -11.56 9.71 1.49
CA LEU A 97 -12.15 10.11 0.22
C LEU A 97 -11.19 10.97 -0.60
N SER A 98 -10.75 12.12 -0.05
CA SER A 98 -9.76 12.98 -0.71
C SER A 98 -8.32 12.53 -0.43
N GLY A 99 -8.06 11.89 0.70
CA GLY A 99 -6.71 11.48 1.11
C GLY A 99 -5.88 12.67 1.59
N GLY A 100 -4.63 12.74 1.11
CA GLY A 100 -3.70 13.82 1.44
C GLY A 100 -3.17 13.78 2.88
N PRO A 101 -2.53 14.87 3.35
CA PRO A 101 -1.78 14.87 4.61
C PRO A 101 -2.61 14.50 5.85
N ARG A 102 -3.91 14.80 5.86
CA ARG A 102 -4.79 14.41 6.96
C ARG A 102 -5.05 12.90 6.98
N TYR A 103 -5.30 12.29 5.82
CA TYR A 103 -5.41 10.84 5.73
C TYR A 103 -4.11 10.15 6.09
N GLU A 104 -2.97 10.67 5.63
CA GLU A 104 -1.66 10.10 5.93
C GLU A 104 -1.43 10.07 7.46
N LYS A 105 -1.72 11.17 8.16
CA LYS A 105 -1.68 11.22 9.63
C LYS A 105 -2.74 10.34 10.30
N ALA A 106 -3.93 10.20 9.73
CA ALA A 106 -4.97 9.31 10.26
C ALA A 106 -4.56 7.84 10.15
N GLU A 107 -4.04 7.44 8.99
CA GLU A 107 -3.45 6.11 8.78
C GLU A 107 -2.28 5.91 9.76
N ALA A 108 -1.47 6.94 9.97
CA ALA A 108 -0.37 6.95 10.92
C ALA A 108 -0.78 6.59 12.34
N LEU A 109 -1.78 7.31 12.84
CA LEU A 109 -2.31 7.12 14.17
C LEU A 109 -3.01 5.76 14.26
N SER A 110 -3.69 5.32 13.20
CA SER A 110 -4.39 4.04 13.16
C SER A 110 -3.45 2.85 13.25
N ILE A 111 -2.27 2.91 12.63
CA ILE A 111 -1.23 1.86 12.72
C ILE A 111 -0.81 1.66 14.17
N LYS A 112 -0.48 2.75 14.86
CA LYS A 112 -0.12 2.74 16.29
C LYS A 112 -1.27 2.24 17.16
N PHE A 113 -2.49 2.67 16.84
CA PHE A 113 -3.67 2.30 17.61
C PHE A 113 -4.02 0.82 17.46
N VAL A 114 -3.94 0.26 16.24
CA VAL A 114 -4.14 -1.17 15.99
C VAL A 114 -3.07 -1.98 16.74
N ALA A 115 -1.81 -1.55 16.72
CA ALA A 115 -0.74 -2.21 17.49
C ALA A 115 -1.01 -2.17 19.00
N GLN A 116 -1.54 -1.06 19.52
CA GLN A 116 -1.99 -0.97 20.91
C GLN A 116 -3.12 -1.97 21.21
N LEU A 117 -4.16 -2.04 20.36
CA LEU A 117 -5.27 -2.98 20.53
C LEU A 117 -4.80 -4.45 20.54
N LEU A 118 -3.82 -4.79 19.71
CA LEU A 118 -3.19 -6.11 19.68
C LEU A 118 -2.43 -6.40 21.00
N ARG A 119 -1.61 -5.44 21.46
CA ARG A 119 -0.82 -5.56 22.69
C ARG A 119 -1.70 -5.76 23.93
N GLU A 120 -2.78 -4.98 24.05
CA GLU A 120 -3.76 -5.08 25.14
C GLU A 120 -4.40 -6.48 25.23
N ARG A 121 -4.40 -7.24 24.13
CA ARG A 121 -5.05 -8.55 24.02
C ARG A 121 -4.08 -9.71 23.88
N GLY A 122 -2.78 -9.44 23.86
CA GLY A 122 -1.75 -10.46 23.61
C GLY A 122 -1.88 -11.12 22.23
N TRP A 123 -2.33 -10.37 21.22
CA TRP A 123 -2.54 -10.88 19.86
C TRP A 123 -1.39 -10.58 18.92
N GLY A 124 -1.21 -11.48 17.94
CA GLY A 124 -0.32 -11.27 16.80
C GLY A 124 -1.00 -10.55 15.63
N ILE A 125 -0.20 -10.19 14.63
CA ILE A 125 -0.65 -9.50 13.43
C ILE A 125 -1.66 -10.31 12.59
N ASP A 126 -1.68 -11.64 12.76
CA ASP A 126 -2.62 -12.58 12.13
C ASP A 126 -4.10 -12.29 12.46
N ARG A 127 -4.34 -11.47 13.50
CA ARG A 127 -5.68 -11.03 13.91
C ARG A 127 -6.19 -9.78 13.19
N VAL A 128 -5.37 -9.12 12.38
CA VAL A 128 -5.75 -7.92 11.65
C VAL A 128 -6.26 -8.28 10.25
N ARG A 129 -7.46 -7.80 9.90
CA ARG A 129 -8.11 -8.09 8.62
C ARG A 129 -8.66 -6.84 7.95
N THR A 130 -8.95 -6.95 6.65
CA THR A 130 -9.70 -5.94 5.90
C THR A 130 -11.18 -6.27 5.89
N HIS A 131 -12.04 -5.27 5.72
CA HIS A 131 -13.45 -5.50 5.37
C HIS A 131 -13.56 -6.37 4.11
N LYS A 132 -12.76 -6.09 3.07
CA LYS A 132 -12.73 -6.87 1.83
C LYS A 132 -12.64 -8.37 2.08
N SER A 133 -11.70 -8.81 2.92
CA SER A 133 -11.49 -10.22 3.25
C SER A 133 -12.72 -10.90 3.87
N TRP A 134 -13.50 -10.18 4.69
CA TRP A 134 -14.75 -10.70 5.24
C TRP A 134 -15.82 -10.85 4.17
N THR A 135 -16.00 -9.85 3.31
CA THR A 135 -16.99 -9.95 2.23
C THR A 135 -16.62 -10.96 1.14
N GLU A 136 -15.33 -11.23 0.91
CA GLU A 136 -14.89 -12.32 0.02
C GLU A 136 -15.32 -13.69 0.54
N ILE A 137 -15.20 -13.92 1.85
CA ILE A 137 -15.71 -15.13 2.51
C ILE A 137 -17.24 -15.12 2.50
N GLY A 138 -17.84 -13.97 2.83
CA GLY A 138 -19.28 -13.81 2.94
C GLY A 138 -20.00 -14.06 1.61
N VAL A 139 -19.47 -13.60 0.48
CA VAL A 139 -20.03 -13.88 -0.85
C VAL A 139 -20.01 -15.39 -1.14
N LYS A 140 -18.91 -16.08 -0.83
CA LYS A 140 -18.78 -17.53 -1.04
C LYS A 140 -19.79 -18.32 -0.18
N ASN A 141 -20.11 -17.82 1.00
CA ASN A 141 -20.97 -18.50 1.96
C ASN A 141 -22.41 -17.96 2.00
N GLY A 142 -22.78 -17.05 1.09
CA GLY A 142 -24.13 -16.46 1.01
C GLY A 142 -24.46 -15.39 2.07
N ASN A 143 -23.48 -14.96 2.86
CA ASN A 143 -23.64 -13.98 3.95
C ASN A 143 -23.36 -12.52 3.56
N SER A 144 -22.80 -12.29 2.37
CA SER A 144 -22.54 -10.95 1.83
C SER A 144 -23.09 -10.83 0.41
N ARG A 145 -23.64 -9.66 0.07
CA ARG A 145 -24.18 -9.38 -1.27
C ARG A 145 -23.11 -9.19 -2.34
N ALA A 146 -21.97 -8.60 -1.96
CA ALA A 146 -20.87 -8.30 -2.86
C ALA A 146 -19.56 -8.17 -2.08
N VAL A 147 -18.43 -8.32 -2.78
CA VAL A 147 -17.10 -8.04 -2.23
C VAL A 147 -16.92 -6.52 -2.17
N LYS A 148 -16.59 -5.99 -0.99
CA LYS A 148 -16.37 -4.56 -0.79
C LYS A 148 -14.88 -4.23 -0.83
N ASN A 149 -14.49 -3.28 -1.68
CA ASN A 149 -13.12 -2.76 -1.69
C ASN A 149 -12.89 -1.81 -0.50
N CYS A 150 -12.59 -2.35 0.68
CA CYS A 150 -12.35 -1.58 1.90
C CYS A 150 -11.29 -2.27 2.78
N PRO A 151 -10.26 -1.56 3.27
CA PRO A 151 -9.99 -0.11 3.17
C PRO A 151 -9.50 0.32 1.78
N HIS A 152 -10.29 1.11 1.04
CA HIS A 152 -10.07 1.36 -0.39
C HIS A 152 -8.71 1.99 -0.68
N ARG A 153 -8.30 3.05 0.02
CA ARG A 153 -7.05 3.78 -0.28
C ARG A 153 -5.80 2.98 0.04
N ILE A 154 -5.88 2.06 0.98
CA ILE A 154 -4.78 1.12 1.28
C ILE A 154 -4.72 0.04 0.20
N LEU A 155 -5.88 -0.49 -0.20
CA LEU A 155 -5.98 -1.58 -1.19
C LEU A 155 -5.65 -1.10 -2.61
N ASP A 156 -6.18 0.05 -3.03
CA ASP A 156 -5.96 0.65 -4.35
C ASP A 156 -4.49 1.03 -4.56
N ALA A 157 -3.80 1.39 -3.47
CA ALA A 157 -2.37 1.65 -3.49
C ALA A 157 -1.50 0.39 -3.34
N GLY A 158 -2.11 -0.80 -3.16
CA GLY A 158 -1.37 -2.04 -2.92
C GLY A 158 -0.62 -2.11 -1.58
N ARG A 159 -0.98 -1.27 -0.60
CA ARG A 159 -0.21 -1.05 0.65
C ARG A 159 -0.68 -1.87 1.85
N TRP A 160 -1.54 -2.88 1.66
CA TRP A 160 -2.05 -3.66 2.80
C TRP A 160 -0.95 -4.40 3.56
N ASN A 161 -0.01 -5.03 2.85
CA ASN A 161 1.13 -5.71 3.48
C ASN A 161 2.04 -4.72 4.20
N SER A 162 2.28 -3.53 3.62
CA SER A 162 3.06 -2.46 4.27
C SER A 162 2.36 -1.94 5.52
N PHE A 163 1.03 -1.80 5.50
CA PHE A 163 0.24 -1.44 6.68
C PHE A 163 0.40 -2.48 7.80
N LEU A 164 0.27 -3.77 7.48
CA LEU A 164 0.47 -4.84 8.46
C LEU A 164 1.90 -4.87 9.01
N ALA A 165 2.91 -4.66 8.16
CA ALA A 165 4.30 -4.59 8.59
C ALA A 165 4.55 -3.40 9.55
N ALA A 166 3.95 -2.24 9.28
CA ALA A 166 4.05 -1.07 10.14
C ALA A 166 3.37 -1.32 11.51
N VAL A 167 2.19 -1.97 11.51
CA VAL A 167 1.52 -2.39 12.77
C VAL A 167 2.39 -3.38 13.53
N GLN A 168 3.02 -4.35 12.86
CA GLN A 168 3.91 -5.33 13.48
C GLN A 168 5.15 -4.66 14.09
N ALA A 169 5.72 -3.66 13.42
CA ALA A 169 6.86 -2.89 13.93
C ALA A 169 6.48 -2.12 15.22
N GLU A 170 5.34 -1.43 15.21
CA GLU A 170 4.79 -0.76 16.40
C GLU A 170 4.47 -1.75 17.52
N LEU A 171 4.00 -2.96 17.20
CA LEU A 171 3.72 -4.01 18.18
C LEU A 171 5.00 -4.47 18.90
N ASN A 172 6.09 -4.66 18.15
CA ASN A 172 7.39 -5.12 18.65
C ASN A 172 8.14 -4.09 19.51
N GLY A 173 7.63 -2.86 19.63
CA GLY A 173 8.28 -1.81 20.44
C GLY A 173 9.51 -1.19 19.77
N SER A 174 9.78 -1.51 18.50
CA SER A 174 10.71 -0.76 17.67
C SER A 174 10.02 0.55 17.30
N THR A 175 10.49 1.68 17.83
CA THR A 175 9.99 3.00 17.46
C THR A 175 10.38 3.32 16.03
N VAL A 176 9.57 2.88 15.08
CA VAL A 176 9.49 3.52 13.77
C VAL A 176 8.69 4.81 13.98
N ALA A 177 9.14 5.91 13.38
CA ALA A 177 8.45 7.20 13.48
C ALA A 177 6.95 7.07 13.13
N PRO A 178 6.04 7.94 13.66
CA PRO A 178 4.66 7.96 13.17
C PRO A 178 4.64 8.04 11.65
N PRO A 179 3.65 7.46 10.94
CA PRO A 179 3.51 7.61 9.50
C PRO A 179 3.24 9.04 9.01
N VAL A 180 4.18 9.95 9.21
CA VAL A 180 4.70 10.71 8.07
C VAL A 180 5.33 9.65 7.19
N THR A 181 4.70 9.36 6.05
CA THR A 181 5.20 8.51 4.95
C THR A 181 6.47 7.75 5.34
N PRO A 182 6.38 6.59 6.03
CA PRO A 182 7.55 5.84 6.44
C PRO A 182 8.22 5.30 5.17
N PRO A 183 9.56 5.14 5.18
CA PRO A 183 10.27 4.56 4.05
C PRO A 183 9.70 3.15 3.82
N PRO A 184 9.29 2.83 2.59
CA PRO A 184 8.72 1.52 2.30
C PRO A 184 9.84 0.48 2.33
N SER A 185 9.75 -0.49 3.24
CA SER A 185 10.48 -1.75 3.12
C SER A 185 9.55 -2.73 2.36
N THR A 186 9.96 -3.55 1.39
CA THR A 186 11.23 -3.72 0.65
C THR A 186 10.90 -4.38 -0.70
N ASP A 187 10.13 -3.76 -1.60
CA ASP A 187 9.89 -4.27 -2.98
C ASP A 187 9.38 -3.17 -3.93
N GLY A 188 9.77 -1.90 -3.74
CA GLY A 188 9.63 -0.93 -4.83
C GLY A 188 10.69 -1.23 -5.90
N ILE A 189 10.47 -0.83 -7.15
CA ILE A 189 11.45 -1.07 -8.22
C ILE A 189 12.76 -0.27 -8.01
N GLY A 190 12.72 0.80 -7.19
CA GLY A 190 13.88 1.59 -6.80
C GLY A 190 13.52 2.94 -6.21
N VAL A 191 14.46 3.88 -6.23
CA VAL A 191 14.36 5.24 -5.70
C VAL A 191 14.56 6.23 -6.84
N VAL A 192 13.71 7.25 -6.95
CA VAL A 192 13.88 8.39 -7.85
C VAL A 192 14.35 9.62 -7.06
N GLU A 193 15.44 10.23 -7.46
CA GLU A 193 15.95 11.51 -6.97
C GLU A 193 15.55 12.63 -7.93
N ILE A 194 15.00 13.74 -7.43
CA ILE A 194 14.58 14.89 -8.24
C ILE A 194 15.78 15.77 -8.60
N LEU A 195 15.96 16.08 -9.88
CA LEU A 195 17.11 16.84 -10.39
C LEU A 195 16.81 18.33 -10.66
N VAL A 196 15.53 18.69 -10.73
CA VAL A 196 15.04 20.03 -11.08
C VAL A 196 14.49 20.78 -9.87
N ALA A 197 14.50 22.11 -9.90
CA ALA A 197 14.06 22.96 -8.79
C ALA A 197 12.64 22.63 -8.31
N GLU A 198 11.72 22.42 -9.25
CA GLU A 198 10.35 21.96 -9.00
C GLU A 198 9.92 20.97 -10.09
N LEU A 199 9.26 19.88 -9.69
CA LEU A 199 8.70 18.86 -10.57
C LEU A 199 7.24 18.57 -10.18
N ASN A 200 6.36 18.52 -11.18
CA ASN A 200 4.94 18.22 -10.95
C ASN A 200 4.74 16.76 -10.56
N VAL A 201 3.91 16.54 -9.54
CA VAL A 201 3.33 15.25 -9.17
C VAL A 201 1.90 15.22 -9.67
N ARG A 202 1.53 14.14 -10.34
CA ARG A 202 0.24 14.01 -11.02
C ARG A 202 -0.61 12.88 -10.45
N GLU A 203 -1.94 13.01 -10.59
CA GLU A 203 -2.94 12.12 -10.01
C GLU A 203 -3.09 10.77 -10.75
N SER A 204 -2.52 10.63 -11.94
CA SER A 204 -2.44 9.35 -12.65
C SER A 204 -1.20 9.29 -13.54
N ALA A 205 -0.92 8.12 -14.12
CA ALA A 205 0.16 7.91 -15.08
C ALA A 205 -0.16 8.57 -16.44
N SER A 206 -0.40 9.89 -16.45
CA SER A 206 -0.64 10.68 -17.66
C SER A 206 -0.14 12.11 -17.45
N PHE A 207 0.53 12.66 -18.46
CA PHE A 207 0.96 14.06 -18.47
C PHE A 207 -0.19 15.06 -18.58
N ASP A 208 -1.39 14.61 -18.93
CA ASP A 208 -2.60 15.44 -18.98
C ASP A 208 -3.38 15.39 -17.66
N SER A 209 -3.01 14.49 -16.75
CA SER A 209 -3.70 14.36 -15.46
C SER A 209 -3.37 15.52 -14.52
N ARG A 210 -4.30 15.78 -13.60
CA ARG A 210 -4.24 16.86 -12.63
C ARG A 210 -2.92 16.84 -11.86
N VAL A 211 -2.28 18.01 -11.76
CA VAL A 211 -1.14 18.21 -10.86
C VAL A 211 -1.68 18.31 -9.43
N VAL A 212 -1.23 17.40 -8.56
CA VAL A 212 -1.67 17.31 -7.16
C VAL A 212 -0.75 18.07 -6.21
N LYS A 213 0.54 18.16 -6.54
CA LYS A 213 1.56 18.96 -5.83
C LYS A 213 2.82 19.09 -6.68
N THR A 214 3.79 19.85 -6.19
CA THR A 214 5.17 19.87 -6.70
C THR A 214 6.14 19.23 -5.69
N VAL A 215 7.24 18.70 -6.20
CA VAL A 215 8.39 18.17 -5.45
C VAL A 215 9.65 18.90 -5.89
N LYS A 216 10.69 18.94 -5.06
CA LYS A 216 11.85 19.83 -5.18
C LYS A 216 13.14 19.07 -5.43
N LYS A 217 14.14 19.78 -5.97
CA LYS A 217 15.48 19.25 -6.24
C LYS A 217 16.08 18.58 -5.00
N GLY A 218 16.65 17.40 -5.19
CA GLY A 218 17.30 16.60 -4.15
C GLY A 218 16.34 15.75 -3.32
N GLU A 219 15.02 15.93 -3.46
CA GLU A 219 14.06 15.02 -2.83
C GLU A 219 14.15 13.64 -3.47
N THR A 220 14.01 12.59 -2.65
CA THR A 220 14.05 11.20 -3.10
C THR A 220 12.76 10.47 -2.74
N TYR A 221 12.30 9.63 -3.66
CA TYR A 221 11.06 8.86 -3.50
C TYR A 221 11.28 7.42 -3.89
N GLN A 222 10.82 6.46 -3.08
CA GLN A 222 10.64 5.11 -3.58
C GLN A 222 9.66 5.14 -4.76
N THR A 223 9.90 4.31 -5.75
CA THR A 223 8.98 4.06 -6.85
C THR A 223 8.56 2.60 -6.92
N TRP A 224 7.33 2.36 -7.35
CA TRP A 224 6.70 1.03 -7.45
C TRP A 224 6.34 0.64 -8.88
N GLY A 225 6.65 1.50 -9.85
CA GLY A 225 6.30 1.24 -11.23
C GLY A 225 6.63 2.41 -12.13
N LEU A 226 6.83 2.10 -13.41
CA LEU A 226 6.94 3.06 -14.50
C LEU A 226 5.74 2.83 -15.42
N SER A 227 4.98 3.87 -15.71
CA SER A 227 3.89 3.80 -16.67
C SER A 227 3.77 5.13 -17.40
N ASN A 228 3.62 5.08 -18.72
CA ASN A 228 3.46 6.25 -19.60
C ASN A 228 4.54 7.33 -19.41
N GLY A 229 5.78 6.94 -19.09
CA GLY A 229 6.87 7.87 -18.85
C GLY A 229 6.81 8.60 -17.49
N LEU A 230 6.03 8.08 -16.53
CA LEU A 230 6.01 8.56 -15.15
C LEU A 230 6.32 7.45 -14.15
N TYR A 231 7.09 7.77 -13.12
CA TYR A 231 7.32 6.91 -11.97
C TYR A 231 6.21 7.09 -10.93
N ASN A 232 5.65 5.98 -10.47
CA ASN A 232 4.73 5.98 -9.34
C ASN A 232 5.52 6.24 -8.05
N VAL A 233 5.28 7.36 -7.38
CA VAL A 233 5.93 7.75 -6.12
C VAL A 233 5.02 7.57 -4.91
N GLY A 234 4.03 6.68 -5.04
CA GLY A 234 3.12 6.25 -3.97
C GLY A 234 1.65 6.53 -4.26
N GLY A 235 0.80 5.51 -4.15
CA GLY A 235 -0.63 5.64 -4.43
C GLY A 235 -0.90 6.15 -5.85
N ASN A 236 -1.69 7.22 -5.97
CA ASN A 236 -2.02 7.86 -7.25
C ASN A 236 -1.09 9.03 -7.60
N GLN A 237 0.18 8.97 -7.18
CA GLN A 237 1.13 10.07 -7.38
C GLN A 237 2.21 9.68 -8.38
N TRP A 238 2.36 10.49 -9.42
CA TRP A 238 3.21 10.17 -10.57
C TRP A 238 4.11 11.36 -10.93
N VAL A 239 5.42 11.13 -11.04
CA VAL A 239 6.40 12.15 -11.46
C VAL A 239 7.02 11.76 -12.79
N SER A 240 7.49 12.74 -13.58
CA SER A 240 8.17 12.44 -14.85
C SER A 240 9.35 11.50 -14.63
N ALA A 241 9.45 10.47 -15.46
CA ALA A 241 10.58 9.54 -15.49
C ALA A 241 11.72 10.02 -16.40
N GLY A 242 11.61 11.22 -16.97
CA GLY A 242 12.63 11.74 -17.87
C GLY A 242 13.96 11.98 -17.14
N PRO A 243 15.11 11.61 -17.74
CA PRO A 243 16.42 11.70 -17.08
C PRO A 243 16.89 13.13 -16.81
N ALA A 244 16.26 14.14 -17.43
CA ALA A 244 16.48 15.54 -17.10
C ALA A 244 15.78 15.96 -15.78
N TYR A 245 14.75 15.22 -15.36
CA TYR A 245 13.92 15.54 -14.21
C TYR A 245 14.25 14.68 -13.00
N VAL A 246 14.62 13.42 -13.21
CA VAL A 246 14.88 12.46 -12.13
C VAL A 246 16.07 11.55 -12.41
N LYS A 247 16.71 11.07 -11.34
CA LYS A 247 17.70 9.99 -11.36
C LYS A 247 17.15 8.78 -10.63
N PHE A 248 17.00 7.65 -11.32
CA PHE A 248 16.48 6.42 -10.75
C PHE A 248 17.60 5.48 -10.26
N THR A 249 17.42 4.89 -9.08
CA THR A 249 18.33 3.94 -8.43
C THR A 249 17.56 2.67 -8.07
N PRO A 250 17.80 1.51 -8.71
CA PRO A 250 17.04 0.29 -8.45
C PRO A 250 17.10 -0.18 -6.99
N ALA A 251 16.04 -0.82 -6.51
CA ALA A 251 16.05 -1.43 -5.19
C ALA A 251 17.03 -2.62 -5.16
N GLY A 252 17.79 -2.76 -4.09
CA GLY A 252 18.87 -3.75 -3.96
C GLY A 252 20.29 -3.20 -4.27
N SER A 253 20.42 -1.91 -4.58
CA SER A 253 21.72 -1.27 -4.82
C SER A 253 22.19 -0.45 -3.60
N SER A 254 22.84 -1.08 -2.61
CA SER A 254 23.73 -0.38 -1.68
C SER A 254 25.16 -0.89 -1.85
N SER A 255 25.97 -0.06 -2.53
CA SER A 255 27.44 0.01 -2.58
C SER A 255 28.28 -1.25 -2.29
N ASN A 256 29.08 -1.63 -3.29
CA ASN A 256 30.22 -2.57 -3.30
C ASN A 256 29.97 -4.06 -3.56
N GLY A 257 29.16 -4.39 -4.58
CA GLY A 257 29.16 -5.72 -5.18
C GLY A 257 28.64 -5.65 -6.62
N THR A 258 29.23 -6.42 -7.53
CA THR A 258 28.85 -6.45 -8.94
C THR A 258 27.40 -6.93 -9.15
N PRO A 259 26.74 -6.57 -10.27
CA PRO A 259 25.28 -6.64 -10.47
C PRO A 259 24.64 -8.06 -10.57
N GLU A 260 25.17 -9.07 -9.88
CA GLU A 260 24.97 -10.48 -10.24
C GLU A 260 23.80 -11.21 -9.53
N ASP A 261 23.06 -10.56 -8.63
CA ASP A 261 22.24 -11.29 -7.63
C ASP A 261 20.69 -11.26 -7.79
N LEU A 262 20.14 -10.77 -8.90
CA LEU A 262 18.67 -10.73 -9.10
C LEU A 262 18.10 -11.77 -10.07
N ALA A 263 18.75 -12.93 -10.22
CA ALA A 263 18.16 -14.10 -10.85
C ALA A 263 18.01 -15.21 -9.82
N GLY A 264 16.78 -15.59 -9.48
CA GLY A 264 16.53 -16.67 -8.53
C GLY A 264 17.34 -17.92 -8.90
N LYS A 265 18.33 -18.28 -8.07
CA LYS A 265 19.07 -19.56 -8.05
C LYS A 265 19.30 -20.21 -9.43
N ARG A 266 19.72 -19.45 -10.45
CA ARG A 266 20.13 -19.99 -11.76
C ARG A 266 21.48 -19.40 -12.12
N ASN A 267 22.45 -20.27 -12.38
CA ASN A 267 23.72 -19.86 -12.95
C ASN A 267 23.47 -19.19 -14.31
N PRO A 268 24.12 -18.06 -14.60
CA PRO A 268 24.12 -17.47 -15.93
C PRO A 268 24.44 -18.52 -17.00
N ILE A 269 23.75 -18.45 -18.14
CA ILE A 269 24.01 -19.32 -19.29
C ILE A 269 24.91 -18.65 -20.34
N GLY A 270 25.25 -17.38 -20.12
CA GLY A 270 26.15 -16.60 -20.96
C GLY A 270 26.17 -15.12 -20.57
N LYS A 271 26.83 -14.32 -21.40
CA LYS A 271 26.80 -12.85 -21.41
C LYS A 271 26.40 -12.32 -22.77
N ILE A 272 25.84 -11.13 -22.79
CA ILE A 272 25.71 -10.31 -24.00
C ILE A 272 26.54 -9.05 -23.84
N THR A 273 27.08 -8.53 -24.95
CA THR A 273 27.61 -7.16 -25.03
C THR A 273 26.83 -6.41 -26.09
N THR A 274 26.16 -5.33 -25.71
CA THR A 274 25.33 -4.57 -26.64
C THR A 274 26.18 -3.83 -27.67
N THR A 275 25.68 -3.76 -28.90
CA THR A 275 26.30 -2.97 -29.99
C THR A 275 25.55 -1.68 -30.29
N ALA A 276 24.41 -1.47 -29.62
CA ALA A 276 23.59 -0.26 -29.67
C ALA A 276 22.86 -0.06 -28.33
N ASN A 277 22.20 1.10 -28.17
CA ASN A 277 21.33 1.32 -27.02
C ASN A 277 20.08 0.42 -27.16
N LEU A 278 19.87 -0.53 -26.24
CA LEU A 278 18.80 -1.53 -26.36
C LEU A 278 17.71 -1.33 -25.33
N ASN A 279 16.47 -1.49 -25.76
CA ASN A 279 15.33 -1.55 -24.86
C ASN A 279 15.27 -2.93 -24.18
N VAL A 280 15.19 -2.92 -22.86
CA VAL A 280 14.82 -4.07 -22.02
C VAL A 280 13.30 -4.10 -21.92
N ARG A 281 12.69 -5.22 -22.30
CA ARG A 281 11.24 -5.35 -22.46
C ARG A 281 10.63 -6.39 -21.52
N THR A 282 9.34 -6.26 -21.23
CA THR A 282 8.62 -7.18 -20.33
C THR A 282 8.45 -8.61 -20.88
N LYS A 283 8.52 -8.80 -22.20
CA LYS A 283 8.43 -10.11 -22.89
C LYS A 283 9.40 -10.16 -24.09
N PRO A 284 9.79 -11.35 -24.58
CA PRO A 284 10.73 -11.52 -25.71
C PRO A 284 10.07 -11.19 -27.06
N SER A 285 9.62 -9.95 -27.20
CA SER A 285 8.97 -9.42 -28.41
C SER A 285 9.08 -7.90 -28.41
N THR A 286 9.07 -7.29 -29.60
CA THR A 286 8.93 -5.84 -29.79
C THR A 286 7.60 -5.29 -29.27
N ASP A 287 6.60 -6.15 -29.05
CA ASP A 287 5.30 -5.79 -28.46
C ASP A 287 5.34 -5.75 -26.92
N GLY A 288 6.49 -6.06 -26.31
CA GLY A 288 6.69 -5.94 -24.87
C GLY A 288 6.94 -4.51 -24.47
N ASP A 289 6.33 -4.07 -23.36
CA ASP A 289 6.57 -2.73 -22.81
C ASP A 289 8.05 -2.56 -22.48
N ILE A 290 8.58 -1.37 -22.77
CA ILE A 290 9.97 -1.02 -22.47
C ILE A 290 10.07 -0.70 -20.99
N ILE A 291 10.89 -1.48 -20.27
CA ILE A 291 11.21 -1.30 -18.86
C ILE A 291 12.25 -0.19 -18.71
N ARG A 292 13.32 -0.28 -19.51
CA ARG A 292 14.46 0.65 -19.52
C ARG A 292 15.30 0.46 -20.78
N THR A 293 16.35 1.25 -20.92
CA THR A 293 17.36 1.10 -21.98
C THR A 293 18.70 0.72 -21.36
N ILE A 294 19.48 -0.14 -22.04
CA ILE A 294 20.91 -0.39 -21.78
C ILE A 294 21.73 0.31 -22.83
N SER A 295 22.91 0.83 -22.47
CA SER A 295 23.75 1.58 -23.38
C SER A 295 24.50 0.65 -24.32
N SER A 296 24.93 1.16 -25.47
CA SER A 296 25.88 0.45 -26.34
C SER A 296 27.19 0.18 -25.61
N GLY A 297 27.75 -1.03 -25.78
CA GLY A 297 28.98 -1.47 -25.13
C GLY A 297 28.79 -2.11 -23.75
N ASP A 298 27.59 -2.07 -23.19
CA ASP A 298 27.30 -2.67 -21.89
C ASP A 298 27.30 -4.20 -21.98
N THR A 299 27.98 -4.85 -21.04
CA THR A 299 27.98 -6.31 -20.90
C THR A 299 27.06 -6.77 -19.77
N TRP A 300 26.17 -7.71 -20.06
CA TRP A 300 25.17 -8.23 -19.12
C TRP A 300 25.14 -9.76 -19.11
N ASN A 301 24.99 -10.36 -17.93
CA ASN A 301 24.70 -11.79 -17.82
C ASN A 301 23.30 -12.08 -18.36
N ILE A 302 23.14 -13.27 -18.95
CA ILE A 302 21.86 -13.76 -19.45
C ILE A 302 21.48 -15.09 -18.82
N TYR A 303 20.19 -15.28 -18.62
CA TYR A 303 19.63 -16.39 -17.84
C TYR A 303 18.67 -17.27 -18.65
N ASP A 304 18.26 -16.79 -19.82
CA ASP A 304 17.38 -17.51 -20.74
C ASP A 304 17.52 -16.93 -22.15
N ILE A 305 17.18 -17.72 -23.17
CA ILE A 305 17.11 -17.29 -24.57
C ILE A 305 15.80 -17.79 -25.17
N SER A 306 15.02 -16.87 -25.73
CA SER A 306 13.75 -17.20 -26.39
C SER A 306 13.55 -16.32 -27.62
N GLY A 307 13.34 -16.94 -28.78
CA GLY A 307 12.92 -16.24 -30.00
C GLY A 307 13.81 -15.08 -30.45
N GLY A 308 15.14 -15.18 -30.29
CA GLY A 308 16.06 -14.09 -30.64
C GLY A 308 16.19 -13.00 -29.56
N TRP A 309 15.69 -13.26 -28.35
CA TRP A 309 15.84 -12.40 -27.18
C TRP A 309 16.61 -13.13 -26.10
N ALA A 310 17.41 -12.38 -25.35
CA ALA A 310 18.03 -12.88 -24.13
C ALA A 310 17.36 -12.26 -22.91
N ARG A 311 17.13 -13.07 -21.89
CA ARG A 311 16.65 -12.61 -20.61
C ARG A 311 17.82 -12.10 -19.79
N VAL A 312 17.86 -10.79 -19.61
CA VAL A 312 18.59 -10.14 -18.53
C VAL A 312 17.68 -10.10 -17.29
N HIS A 313 18.23 -9.89 -16.10
CA HIS A 313 17.52 -10.00 -14.81
C HIS A 313 16.02 -9.64 -14.85
N ASP A 314 15.72 -8.38 -15.17
CA ASP A 314 14.41 -7.76 -15.10
C ASP A 314 13.60 -7.80 -16.41
N GLY A 315 14.18 -8.28 -17.51
CA GLY A 315 13.47 -8.32 -18.78
C GLY A 315 14.24 -8.88 -19.96
N TRP A 316 13.74 -8.61 -21.16
CA TRP A 316 14.21 -9.21 -22.40
C TRP A 316 14.85 -8.17 -23.29
N VAL A 317 16.03 -8.49 -23.81
CA VAL A 317 16.76 -7.65 -24.77
C VAL A 317 16.95 -8.39 -26.07
N SER A 318 16.88 -7.66 -27.18
CA SER A 318 17.02 -8.23 -28.50
C SER A 318 18.47 -8.63 -28.75
N LEU A 319 18.70 -9.89 -29.16
CA LEU A 319 20.02 -10.37 -29.55
C LEU A 319 20.48 -9.84 -30.91
N THR A 320 19.58 -9.24 -31.70
CA THR A 320 19.91 -8.63 -33.00
C THR A 320 21.00 -7.57 -32.88
N TYR A 321 21.07 -6.90 -31.73
CA TYR A 321 21.99 -5.79 -31.47
C TYR A 321 22.89 -6.07 -30.26
N ALA A 322 23.20 -7.35 -30.03
CA ALA A 322 24.10 -7.75 -28.96
C ALA A 322 24.97 -8.94 -29.38
N ASN A 323 26.25 -8.88 -29.04
CA ASN A 323 27.18 -9.98 -29.20
C ASN A 323 26.98 -10.96 -28.04
N LEU A 324 26.59 -12.19 -28.33
CA LEU A 324 26.34 -13.23 -27.33
C LEU A 324 27.59 -14.10 -27.12
N THR A 325 27.96 -14.34 -25.86
CA THR A 325 28.97 -15.32 -25.46
C THR A 325 28.33 -16.27 -24.45
N ARG A 326 28.26 -17.57 -24.75
CA ARG A 326 27.73 -18.57 -23.80
C ARG A 326 28.84 -19.07 -22.90
N TYR A 327 28.48 -19.43 -21.67
CA TYR A 327 29.39 -20.14 -20.75
C TYR A 327 29.42 -21.63 -21.05
#